data_AF-A0A5D8YXX5-F1
#
_entry.id   AF-A0A5D8YXX5-F1
#
_cell.length_a   1.000
_cell.length_b   1.000
_cell.length_c   1.000
_cell.angle_alpha   90.00
_cell.angle_beta   90.00
_cell.angle_gamma   90.00
#
_symmetry.space_group_name_H-M   'P 1'
#
loop_
_entity.id
_entity.type
_entity.pdbx_description
1 polymer ?
#
loop_
_entity_poly.entity_id
_entity_poly.type
_entity_poly.pdbx_seq_one_letter_code
_entity_poly.pdbx_strand_id
1 'polypeptide(L)'
;MTADASILPVAAIRACIAANDFEGASALLEAHDAWLRGAFEGGSAPEQGRREAWLELLAAQRGMIEELRVARDEAARALDRMGRDRRAMSAYLRDAG
;
A
#
# COMPACT_ATOMS: atom_id res chain seq x y z
N MET A 1 19.52 15.63 -2.52
CA MET A 1 19.53 14.21 -2.13
C MET A 1 18.72 13.48 -3.18
N THR A 2 19.36 13.05 -4.26
CA THR A 2 18.69 12.37 -5.37
C THR A 2 18.40 10.94 -4.91
N ALA A 3 17.16 10.69 -4.47
CA ALA A 3 16.72 9.34 -4.18
C ALA A 3 16.97 8.49 -5.43
N ASP A 4 17.66 7.36 -5.26
CA ASP A 4 17.83 6.38 -6.32
C ASP A 4 16.44 5.86 -6.68
N ALA A 5 15.92 6.35 -7.81
CA ALA A 5 14.52 6.18 -8.20
C ALA A 5 14.18 4.73 -8.59
N SER A 6 15.17 3.84 -8.57
CA SER A 6 15.01 2.39 -8.66
C SER A 6 14.46 1.74 -7.38
N ILE A 7 14.37 2.47 -6.26
CA ILE A 7 13.92 1.96 -4.97
C ILE A 7 12.49 2.42 -4.67
N LEU A 8 11.58 1.48 -4.39
CA LEU A 8 10.21 1.77 -3.95
C LEU A 8 10.25 2.58 -2.63
N PRO A 9 9.53 3.71 -2.51
CA PRO A 9 9.53 4.53 -1.29
C PRO A 9 8.65 3.93 -0.19
N VAL A 10 8.88 2.66 0.16
CA VAL A 10 8.10 1.88 1.14
C VAL A 10 8.01 2.60 2.49
N ALA A 11 9.12 3.17 2.96
CA ALA A 11 9.15 3.89 4.23
C ALA A 11 8.22 5.11 4.23
N ALA A 12 8.17 5.86 3.13
CA ALA A 12 7.30 7.03 3.00
C ALA A 12 5.83 6.60 2.86
N ILE A 13 5.54 5.56 2.08
CA ILE A 13 4.18 5.03 1.92
C ILE A 13 3.65 4.50 3.27
N ARG A 14 4.47 3.74 4.02
CA ARG A 14 4.11 3.27 5.36
C ARG A 14 3.89 4.42 6.34
N ALA A 15 4.68 5.49 6.26
CA ALA A 15 4.48 6.68 7.09
C ALA A 15 3.15 7.39 6.79
N CYS A 16 2.78 7.53 5.51
CA CYS A 16 1.48 8.06 5.10
C CYS A 16 0.32 7.18 5.61
N ILE A 17 0.42 5.85 5.47
CA ILE A 17 -0.58 4.91 5.98
C ILE A 17 -0.71 5.01 7.51
N ALA A 18 0.41 5.08 8.24
CA ALA A 18 0.40 5.23 9.69
C ALA A 18 -0.23 6.57 10.14
N ALA A 19 -0.10 7.62 9.33
CA ALA A 19 -0.74 8.92 9.53
C ALA A 19 -2.20 8.97 9.04
N ASN A 20 -2.75 7.86 8.54
CA ASN A 20 -4.08 7.78 7.91
C ASN A 20 -4.22 8.68 6.66
N ASP A 21 -3.09 9.06 6.06
CA ASP A 21 -2.98 9.87 4.85
C ASP A 21 -2.91 8.96 3.61
N PHE A 22 -4.07 8.42 3.23
CA PHE A 22 -4.16 7.53 2.06
C PHE A 22 -3.99 8.29 0.74
N GLU A 23 -4.32 9.57 0.70
CA GLU A 23 -4.15 10.42 -0.49
C GLU A 23 -2.66 10.66 -0.76
N GLY A 24 -1.88 10.99 0.26
CA GLY A 24 -0.43 11.11 0.17
C GLY A 24 0.25 9.79 -0.20
N ALA A 25 -0.23 8.66 0.33
CA ALA A 25 0.25 7.34 -0.07
C ALA A 25 -0.02 7.06 -1.57
N SER A 26 -1.19 7.44 -2.09
CA SER A 26 -1.55 7.27 -3.51
C SER A 26 -0.68 8.14 -4.40
N ALA A 27 -0.47 9.42 -4.04
CA ALA A 27 0.37 10.33 -4.81
C ALA A 27 1.83 9.84 -4.92
N LEU A 28 2.37 9.22 -3.86
CA LEU A 28 3.69 8.61 -3.88
C LEU A 28 3.78 7.41 -4.85
N LEU A 29 2.73 6.59 -4.92
CA LEU A 29 2.65 5.46 -5.84
C LEU A 29 2.54 5.93 -7.30
N GLU A 30 1.70 6.92 -7.57
CA GLU A 30 1.53 7.50 -8.91
C GLU A 30 2.80 8.17 -9.43
N ALA A 31 3.51 8.91 -8.58
CA ALA A 31 4.78 9.52 -8.92
C ALA A 31 5.85 8.46 -9.25
N HIS A 32 5.89 7.36 -8.49
CA HIS A 32 6.81 6.26 -8.75
C HIS A 32 6.48 5.54 -10.06
N ASP A 33 5.19 5.29 -10.35
CA ASP A 33 4.76 4.66 -11.59
C ASP A 33 5.02 5.53 -12.83
N ALA A 34 4.77 6.84 -12.75
CA ALA A 34 5.11 7.78 -13.81
C ALA A 34 6.61 7.79 -14.13
N TRP A 35 7.46 7.70 -13.10
CA TRP A 35 8.90 7.59 -13.28
C TRP A 35 9.29 6.26 -13.94
N LEU A 36 8.72 5.14 -13.52
CA LEU A 36 8.99 3.82 -14.11
C LEU A 36 8.67 3.80 -15.60
N ARG A 37 7.51 4.33 -16.00
CA ARG A 37 7.14 4.43 -17.42
C ARG A 37 8.15 5.25 -18.21
N GLY A 38 8.57 6.41 -17.68
CA GLY A 38 9.59 7.24 -18.33
C GLY A 38 10.96 6.55 -18.42
N ALA A 39 11.33 5.74 -17.43
CA ALA A 39 12.57 4.98 -17.43
C ALA A 39 12.57 3.90 -18.53
N PHE A 40 11.46 3.18 -18.72
CA PHE A 40 11.31 2.14 -19.74
C PHE A 40 11.14 2.71 -21.16
N GLU A 41 10.48 3.87 -21.32
CA GLU A 41 10.34 4.54 -22.63
C GLU A 41 11.67 5.12 -23.14
N GLY A 42 12.56 5.53 -22.23
CA GLY A 42 13.87 6.10 -22.54
C GLY A 42 14.96 5.11 -22.94
N GLY A 43 14.64 3.81 -23.03
CA GLY A 43 15.49 2.66 -23.37
C GLY A 43 16.95 2.99 -23.68
N SER A 44 17.82 2.92 -22.67
CA SER A 44 19.26 2.96 -22.89
C SER A 44 19.92 1.66 -22.40
N ALA A 45 20.99 1.26 -23.08
CA ALA A 45 21.79 0.06 -22.84
C ALA A 45 22.24 -0.23 -21.37
N PRO A 46 22.28 0.71 -20.40
CA PRO A 46 22.55 0.39 -19.00
C PRO A 46 21.51 -0.49 -18.30
N GLU A 47 20.31 -0.69 -18.87
CA GLU A 47 19.26 -1.50 -18.26
C GLU A 47 19.63 -2.99 -18.09
N GLN A 48 20.48 -3.55 -18.96
CA GLN A 48 20.92 -4.94 -18.85
C GLN A 48 21.77 -5.20 -17.59
N GLY A 49 22.44 -4.19 -17.04
CA GLY A 49 23.20 -4.28 -15.79
C GLY A 49 22.36 -4.08 -14.52
N ARG A 50 21.08 -3.72 -14.64
CA ARG A 50 20.19 -3.39 -13.49
C ARG A 50 19.11 -4.44 -13.23
N ARG A 51 19.22 -5.62 -13.85
CA ARG A 51 18.27 -6.73 -13.66
C ARG A 51 18.02 -7.05 -12.18
N GLU A 52 19.07 -7.09 -11.36
CA GLU A 52 18.95 -7.35 -9.92
C GLU A 52 18.16 -6.25 -9.22
N ALA A 53 18.44 -4.97 -9.48
CA ALA A 53 17.69 -3.85 -8.93
C ALA A 53 16.19 -3.89 -9.34
N TRP A 54 15.89 -4.31 -10.58
CA TRP A 54 14.50 -4.50 -11.02
C TRP A 54 13.80 -5.67 -10.32
N LEU A 55 14.52 -6.77 -10.05
CA LEU A 55 13.98 -7.90 -9.29
C LEU A 55 13.75 -7.53 -7.83
N GLU A 56 14.65 -6.76 -7.22
CA GLU A 56 14.49 -6.22 -5.87
C GLU A 56 13.27 -5.29 -5.80
N LEU A 57 13.10 -4.41 -6.80
CA LEU A 57 11.92 -3.56 -6.89
C LEU A 57 10.63 -4.37 -6.98
N LEU A 58 10.60 -5.40 -7.83
CA LEU A 58 9.45 -6.29 -7.98
C LEU A 58 9.15 -7.04 -6.68
N ALA A 59 10.18 -7.50 -5.96
CA ALA A 59 10.02 -8.15 -4.66
C ALA A 59 9.44 -7.17 -3.62
N ALA A 60 9.94 -5.94 -3.56
CA ALA A 60 9.44 -4.90 -2.67
C ALA A 60 7.97 -4.53 -2.97
N GLN A 61 7.61 -4.40 -4.25
CA GLN A 61 6.22 -4.13 -4.67
C GLN A 61 5.29 -5.28 -4.27
N ARG A 62 5.71 -6.53 -4.45
CA ARG A 62 4.93 -7.71 -4.02
C ARG A 62 4.74 -7.76 -2.51
N GLY A 63 5.80 -7.48 -1.75
CA GLY A 63 5.73 -7.40 -0.28
C GLY A 63 4.73 -6.32 0.17
N MET A 64 4.80 -5.14 -0.42
CA MET A 64 3.88 -4.03 -0.10
C MET A 64 2.41 -4.38 -0.42
N ILE A 65 2.14 -5.04 -1.55
CA ILE A 65 0.79 -5.50 -1.90
C ILE A 65 0.25 -6.46 -0.84
N GLU A 66 1.09 -7.37 -0.35
CA GLU A 66 0.69 -8.33 0.66
C GLU A 66 0.40 -7.65 2.01
N GLU A 67 1.24 -6.69 2.41
CA GLU A 67 1.00 -5.87 3.61
C GLU A 67 -0.33 -5.10 3.53
N LEU A 68 -0.62 -4.49 2.38
CA LEU A 68 -1.88 -3.78 2.15
C LEU A 68 -3.09 -4.73 2.18
N ARG A 69 -2.95 -5.95 1.65
CA ARG A 69 -4.01 -6.98 1.72
C ARG A 69 -4.28 -7.40 3.16
N VAL A 70 -3.24 -7.66 3.94
CA VAL A 70 -3.38 -8.01 5.37
C VAL A 70 -4.07 -6.88 6.12
N ALA A 71 -3.62 -5.63 5.95
CA ALA A 71 -4.22 -4.47 6.60
C ALA A 71 -5.71 -4.29 6.23
N ARG A 72 -6.06 -4.47 4.94
CA ARG A 72 -7.45 -4.44 4.47
C ARG A 72 -8.29 -5.54 5.11
N ASP A 73 -7.78 -6.77 5.17
CA ASP A 73 -8.52 -7.91 5.71
C ASP A 73 -8.72 -7.77 7.23
N GLU A 74 -7.76 -7.19 7.94
CA GLU A 74 -7.89 -6.84 9.36
C GLU A 74 -8.95 -5.76 9.59
N ALA A 75 -8.96 -4.71 8.75
CA ALA A 75 -9.98 -3.68 8.79
C ALA A 75 -11.39 -4.26 8.52
N ALA A 76 -11.52 -5.15 7.53
CA ALA A 76 -12.78 -5.83 7.22
C ALA A 76 -13.28 -6.67 8.41
N ARG A 77 -12.38 -7.41 9.08
CA ARG A 77 -12.70 -8.18 10.29
C ARG A 77 -13.13 -7.28 11.45
N ALA A 78 -12.48 -6.12 11.61
CA ALA A 78 -12.86 -5.16 12.65
C ALA A 78 -14.25 -4.59 12.40
N LEU A 79 -14.57 -4.22 11.16
CA LEU A 79 -15.90 -3.73 10.77
C LEU A 79 -16.99 -4.80 10.99
N ASP A 80 -16.73 -6.07 10.65
CA ASP A 80 -17.68 -7.15 10.88
C ASP A 80 -17.96 -7.35 12.38
N ARG A 81 -16.94 -7.31 13.23
CA ARG A 81 -17.10 -7.36 14.70
C ARG A 81 -17.99 -6.23 15.19
N MET A 82 -17.69 -4.99 14.80
CA MET A 82 -18.49 -3.82 15.17
C MET A 82 -19.95 -3.94 14.70
N GLY A 83 -20.17 -4.46 13.49
CA GLY A 83 -21.51 -4.71 12.95
C GLY A 83 -22.28 -5.81 13.70
N ARG A 84 -21.59 -6.83 14.23
CA ARG A 84 -22.20 -7.85 15.11
C ARG A 84 -22.53 -7.29 16.48
N ASP A 85 -21.60 -6.54 17.09
CA ASP A 85 -21.79 -5.93 18.41
C ASP A 85 -22.97 -4.94 18.39
N ARG A 86 -23.07 -4.12 17.35
CA ARG A 86 -24.22 -3.21 17.15
C ARG A 86 -25.55 -3.96 17.06
N ARG A 87 -25.59 -5.08 16.34
CA ARG A 87 -26.80 -5.91 16.21
C ARG A 87 -27.17 -6.56 17.54
N ALA A 88 -26.20 -7.10 18.28
CA ALA A 88 -26.42 -7.70 19.60
C ALA A 88 -26.95 -6.68 20.61
N MET A 89 -26.35 -5.48 20.66
CA MET A 89 -26.80 -4.40 21.54
C MET A 89 -28.21 -3.91 21.18
N SER A 90 -28.51 -3.79 19.88
CA SER A 90 -29.85 -3.41 19.42
C SER A 90 -30.90 -4.47 19.72
N ALA A 91 -30.55 -5.76 19.73
CA ALA A 91 -31.44 -6.85 20.13
C ALA A 91 -31.71 -6.82 21.64
N TYR A 92 -30.67 -6.62 22.45
CA TYR A 92 -30.79 -6.48 23.91
C TYR A 92 -31.69 -5.29 24.30
N LEU A 93 -31.50 -4.13 23.67
CA LEU A 93 -32.33 -2.94 23.92
C LEU A 93 -33.78 -3.11 23.50
N ARG A 94 -34.06 -3.97 22.51
CA ARG A 94 -35.43 -4.28 22.08
C ARG A 94 -36.13 -5.28 23.00
N ASP A 95 -35.40 -6.21 23.60
CA ASP A 95 -35.93 -7.23 24.52
C ASP A 95 -36.08 -6.72 25.96
N ALA A 96 -35.28 -5.72 26.34
CA ALA A 96 -35.30 -5.09 27.66
C ALA A 96 -36.30 -3.91 27.80
N GLY A 97 -37.04 -3.58 26.74
CA GLY A 97 -38.06 -2.51 26.72
C GLY A 97 -39.45 -3.06 26.46
#